data_AF-A0A2N7QXX2-F1
#
_entry.id   AF-A0A2N7QXX2-F1
#
_cell.length_a   1.000
_cell.length_b   1.000
_cell.length_c   1.000
_cell.angle_alpha   90.00
_cell.angle_beta   90.00
_cell.angle_gamma   90.00
#
_symmetry.space_group_name_H-M   'P 1'
#
loop_
_entity.id
_entity.type
_entity.pdbx_description
1 polymer ?
#
loop_
_entity_poly.entity_id
_entity_poly.type
_entity_poly.pdbx_seq_one_letter_code
_entity_poly.pdbx_strand_id
1 'polypeptide(L)'
;MAHGRFAWLWPIALGLSLPALAGAPKASGDLAQDSFDTGLHDALIALDKVSPSPLDAASAAKLKALIHDDTWPSVARIGRDGVDAAGRLAERAGIDPALQETMEHAMRSHIGIDVDADGYAALCDRIDVSHGQPQEYGTLLALKDGKVVTSPFVTTASATESRDSIGLSFMDARLAEVQTALKAGQSLDDINRAPPLSMAPQWPSEPALRQELRDMFKADQAVRRSFVESGMKQDSPQQKAVIDIDAKHIERVRTILDQYGFPSPAMVGRNGSAYMLLLADHIENDDVLMGRVLELSRPLVDKSQLSHALYATVVDRHLVLQHKPQIYGTQATLTNGHSVPLPMVDPTHLEARRAAMGMEPEADYLKENDEAYQADSTQSKH
;
A
#
# COMPACT_ATOMS: atom_id res chain seq x y z
N MET A 1 -22.38 0.74 -37.22
CA MET A 1 -22.25 -0.12 -36.03
C MET A 1 -21.00 0.33 -35.30
N ALA A 2 -21.17 0.71 -34.04
CA ALA A 2 -20.23 1.34 -33.11
C ALA A 2 -18.73 1.37 -33.53
N HIS A 3 -18.30 2.47 -34.13
CA HIS A 3 -16.90 2.89 -34.18
C HIS A 3 -16.86 4.23 -33.44
N GLY A 4 -16.36 4.22 -32.20
CA GLY A 4 -16.31 5.41 -31.34
C GLY A 4 -16.45 5.16 -29.85
N ARG A 5 -15.86 4.09 -29.31
CA ARG A 5 -15.92 3.77 -27.86
C ARG A 5 -14.57 3.29 -27.29
N PHE A 6 -13.45 3.93 -27.61
CA PHE A 6 -12.20 3.73 -26.84
C PHE A 6 -11.38 5.00 -26.96
N ALA A 7 -11.82 6.06 -26.28
CA ALA A 7 -11.14 7.33 -26.25
C ALA A 7 -11.20 7.84 -24.81
N TRP A 8 -10.11 7.57 -24.09
CA TRP A 8 -9.63 8.30 -22.91
C TRP A 8 -10.33 8.04 -21.58
N LEU A 9 -9.57 7.46 -20.63
CA LEU A 9 -9.41 7.93 -19.24
C LEU A 9 -8.39 7.05 -18.50
N TRP A 10 -7.18 6.94 -19.04
CA TRP A 10 -5.99 6.52 -18.28
C TRP A 10 -4.95 7.59 -18.51
N PRO A 11 -4.64 8.34 -17.45
CA PRO A 11 -3.48 7.97 -16.66
C PRO A 11 -3.69 8.29 -15.17
N ILE A 12 -4.33 7.42 -14.39
CA ILE A 12 -4.33 7.58 -12.91
C ILE A 12 -3.78 6.33 -12.20
N ALA A 13 -3.57 5.22 -12.93
CA ALA A 13 -2.80 4.09 -12.42
C ALA A 13 -1.29 4.42 -12.21
N LEU A 14 -0.79 5.54 -12.74
CA LEU A 14 0.56 6.05 -12.45
C LEU A 14 0.59 7.05 -11.27
N GLY A 15 -0.53 7.76 -11.02
CA GLY A 15 -0.63 8.80 -9.98
C GLY A 15 -1.15 8.29 -8.63
N LEU A 16 -1.90 7.18 -8.62
CA LEU A 16 -1.99 6.35 -7.41
C LEU A 16 -0.68 5.57 -7.30
N SER A 17 0.39 6.27 -6.93
CA SER A 17 1.32 5.67 -6.00
C SER A 17 0.49 5.34 -4.76
N LEU A 18 -0.13 4.16 -4.74
CA LEU A 18 -0.25 3.41 -3.51
C LEU A 18 1.15 2.82 -3.33
N PRO A 19 2.11 3.51 -2.68
CA PRO A 19 3.43 2.93 -2.43
C PRO A 19 3.28 1.54 -1.80
N ALA A 20 2.17 1.30 -1.06
CA ALA A 20 1.74 0.01 -0.50
C ALA A 20 1.68 -1.17 -1.50
N LEU A 21 1.43 -0.90 -2.80
CA LEU A 21 1.17 -1.93 -3.82
C LEU A 21 2.09 -1.81 -5.05
N ALA A 22 3.04 -0.85 -5.03
CA ALA A 22 4.04 -0.68 -6.08
C ALA A 22 5.01 -1.87 -6.11
N GLY A 23 4.70 -2.84 -6.97
CA GLY A 23 5.37 -4.14 -7.01
C GLY A 23 4.75 -5.12 -6.01
N ALA A 24 4.31 -6.27 -6.46
CA ALA A 24 4.02 -7.34 -5.51
C ALA A 24 5.34 -8.02 -5.15
N PRO A 25 5.71 -8.13 -3.86
CA PRO A 25 6.94 -8.81 -3.46
C PRO A 25 6.95 -10.25 -3.97
N LYS A 26 8.14 -10.89 -4.03
CA LYS A 26 8.22 -12.30 -4.40
C LYS A 26 7.31 -13.12 -3.50
N ALA A 27 6.79 -14.21 -4.08
CA ALA A 27 5.95 -15.12 -3.33
C ALA A 27 6.77 -15.71 -2.18
N SER A 28 6.47 -15.32 -0.96
CA SER A 28 6.61 -16.25 0.16
C SER A 28 5.58 -17.36 -0.06
N GLY A 29 5.99 -18.61 0.19
CA GLY A 29 5.14 -19.79 0.03
C GLY A 29 3.94 -19.76 0.99
N ASP A 30 3.38 -20.92 1.32
CA ASP A 30 2.42 -20.97 2.43
C ASP A 30 3.14 -20.62 3.74
N LEU A 31 2.98 -19.36 4.19
CA LEU A 31 3.61 -18.81 5.38
C LEU A 31 3.39 -19.66 6.63
N ALA A 32 2.27 -20.39 6.69
CA ALA A 32 1.94 -21.26 7.81
C ALA A 32 2.65 -22.62 7.76
N GLN A 33 3.18 -23.03 6.61
CA GLN A 33 3.89 -24.30 6.41
C GLN A 33 5.41 -24.16 6.41
N ASP A 34 5.93 -22.95 6.64
CA ASP A 34 7.37 -22.76 6.82
C ASP A 34 7.87 -23.60 8.00
N SER A 35 8.84 -24.47 7.74
CA SER A 35 9.57 -25.15 8.80
C SER A 35 10.54 -24.19 9.47
N PHE A 36 10.62 -24.24 10.82
CA PHE A 36 11.57 -23.44 11.56
C PHE A 36 13.01 -23.71 11.11
N ASP A 37 13.71 -22.66 10.71
CA ASP A 37 15.09 -22.68 10.23
C ASP A 37 16.00 -22.18 11.35
N THR A 38 16.46 -23.11 12.20
CA THR A 38 17.36 -22.80 13.32
C THR A 38 18.64 -22.11 12.86
N GLY A 39 19.17 -22.48 11.68
CA GLY A 39 20.40 -21.89 11.15
C GLY A 39 20.23 -20.43 10.79
N LEU A 40 19.16 -20.09 10.07
CA LEU A 40 18.83 -18.71 9.73
C LEU A 40 18.49 -17.87 10.98
N HIS A 41 17.66 -18.40 11.87
CA HIS A 41 17.31 -17.76 13.14
C HIS A 41 18.56 -17.40 13.95
N ASP A 42 19.42 -18.38 14.23
CA ASP A 42 20.60 -18.18 15.07
C ASP A 42 21.58 -17.21 14.41
N ALA A 43 21.71 -17.25 13.08
CA ALA A 43 22.56 -16.33 12.32
C ALA A 43 22.07 -14.87 12.41
N LEU A 44 20.76 -14.62 12.29
CA LEU A 44 20.17 -13.29 12.41
C LEU A 44 20.31 -12.75 13.84
N ILE A 45 20.02 -13.57 14.85
CA ILE A 45 20.20 -13.19 16.27
C ILE A 45 21.66 -12.88 16.58
N ALA A 46 22.59 -13.71 16.09
CA ALA A 46 24.02 -13.49 16.29
C ALA A 46 24.48 -12.19 15.62
N LEU A 47 24.07 -11.96 14.37
CA LEU A 47 24.39 -10.73 13.64
C LEU A 47 23.83 -9.49 14.36
N ASP A 48 22.59 -9.55 14.82
CA ASP A 48 21.94 -8.45 15.55
C ASP A 48 22.73 -8.04 16.80
N LYS A 49 23.22 -9.03 17.56
CA LYS A 49 23.97 -8.82 18.81
C LYS A 49 25.38 -8.27 18.62
N VAL A 50 26.07 -8.68 17.56
CA VAL A 50 27.52 -8.39 17.39
C VAL A 50 27.80 -7.23 16.45
N SER A 51 26.87 -6.90 15.55
CA SER A 51 27.09 -5.85 14.57
C SER A 51 26.91 -4.45 15.18
N PRO A 52 27.66 -3.45 14.67
CA PRO A 52 27.55 -2.07 15.13
C PRO A 52 26.20 -1.43 14.76
N SER A 53 26.00 -0.19 15.23
CA SER A 53 24.90 0.68 14.79
C SER A 53 25.51 2.03 14.37
N PRO A 54 25.46 2.43 13.08
CA PRO A 54 24.94 1.67 11.94
C PRO A 54 25.75 0.40 11.62
N LEU A 55 25.23 -0.48 10.76
CA LEU A 55 25.95 -1.66 10.28
C LEU A 55 27.20 -1.24 9.48
N ASP A 56 28.28 -2.01 9.64
CA ASP A 56 29.42 -1.94 8.72
C ASP A 56 29.11 -2.70 7.41
N ALA A 57 29.93 -2.45 6.38
CA ALA A 57 29.73 -3.05 5.06
C ALA A 57 29.73 -4.59 5.09
N ALA A 58 30.54 -5.19 5.98
CA ALA A 58 30.60 -6.65 6.11
C ALA A 58 29.32 -7.23 6.72
N SER A 59 28.75 -6.56 7.73
CA SER A 59 27.49 -6.94 8.37
C SER A 59 26.31 -6.74 7.44
N ALA A 60 26.26 -5.63 6.70
CA ALA A 60 25.22 -5.38 5.69
C ALA A 60 25.25 -6.44 4.58
N ALA A 61 26.44 -6.80 4.08
CA ALA A 61 26.59 -7.88 3.10
C ALA A 61 26.14 -9.24 3.65
N LYS A 62 26.41 -9.54 4.93
CA LYS A 62 25.90 -10.75 5.59
C LYS A 62 24.39 -10.73 5.72
N LEU A 63 23.79 -9.61 6.14
CA LEU A 63 22.33 -9.46 6.23
C LEU A 63 21.66 -9.74 4.88
N LYS A 64 22.17 -9.11 3.81
CA LYS A 64 21.72 -9.32 2.44
C LYS A 64 21.87 -10.76 1.96
N ALA A 65 22.86 -11.48 2.48
CA ALA A 65 23.06 -12.90 2.22
C ALA A 65 22.17 -13.82 3.07
N LEU A 66 21.66 -13.36 4.22
CA LEU A 66 20.74 -14.14 5.04
C LEU A 66 19.30 -13.95 4.57
N ILE A 67 18.94 -12.72 4.19
CA ILE A 67 17.62 -12.32 3.71
C ILE A 67 17.73 -12.16 2.20
N HIS A 68 17.71 -13.30 1.50
CA HIS A 68 17.72 -13.35 0.04
C HIS A 68 16.30 -13.19 -0.53
N ASP A 69 16.22 -12.70 -1.79
CA ASP A 69 15.04 -12.80 -2.66
C ASP A 69 13.73 -12.18 -2.13
N ASP A 70 13.58 -10.84 -2.12
CA ASP A 70 12.32 -10.06 -1.94
C ASP A 70 11.22 -10.67 -1.03
N THR A 71 11.59 -11.52 -0.06
CA THR A 71 10.70 -12.33 0.78
C THR A 71 11.16 -12.18 2.20
N TRP A 72 10.20 -11.81 3.05
CA TRP A 72 10.47 -11.61 4.45
C TRP A 72 10.39 -12.97 5.18
N PRO A 73 11.38 -13.33 6.02
CA PRO A 73 11.31 -14.57 6.78
C PRO A 73 10.19 -14.47 7.82
N SER A 74 9.23 -15.41 7.75
CA SER A 74 8.06 -15.44 8.62
C SER A 74 8.42 -15.75 10.09
N VAL A 75 7.51 -15.43 11.00
CA VAL A 75 7.58 -15.87 12.41
C VAL A 75 7.59 -17.41 12.51
N ALA A 76 6.94 -18.13 11.60
CA ALA A 76 7.03 -19.60 11.56
C ALA A 76 8.46 -20.08 11.24
N ARG A 77 9.15 -19.38 10.31
CA ARG A 77 10.49 -19.73 9.86
C ARG A 77 11.59 -19.36 10.85
N ILE A 78 11.51 -18.17 11.46
CA ILE A 78 12.60 -17.65 12.31
C ILE A 78 12.16 -17.19 13.69
N GLY A 79 10.92 -17.44 14.11
CA GLY A 79 10.46 -17.02 15.43
C GLY A 79 10.25 -15.51 15.54
N ARG A 80 9.63 -15.10 16.65
CA ARG A 80 9.31 -13.68 16.91
C ARG A 80 10.57 -12.85 17.15
N ASP A 81 11.48 -13.37 17.97
CA ASP A 81 12.75 -12.74 18.26
C ASP A 81 13.67 -12.66 17.03
N GLY A 82 13.63 -13.65 16.14
CA GLY A 82 14.32 -13.60 14.85
C GLY A 82 13.76 -12.50 13.93
N VAL A 83 12.43 -12.39 13.80
CA VAL A 83 11.80 -11.30 13.03
C VAL A 83 12.15 -9.93 13.62
N ASP A 84 12.09 -9.79 14.95
CA ASP A 84 12.46 -8.54 15.61
C ASP A 84 13.94 -8.19 15.41
N ALA A 85 14.84 -9.19 15.42
CA ALA A 85 16.25 -9.01 15.12
C ALA A 85 16.49 -8.60 13.66
N ALA A 86 15.80 -9.23 12.71
CA ALA A 86 15.85 -8.85 11.31
C ALA A 86 15.39 -7.40 11.08
N GLY A 87 14.33 -6.96 11.77
CA GLY A 87 13.86 -5.58 11.73
C GLY A 87 14.90 -4.57 12.25
N ARG A 88 15.50 -4.84 13.41
CA ARG A 88 16.59 -4.00 13.96
C ARG A 88 17.82 -3.97 13.06
N LEU A 89 18.12 -5.07 12.39
CA LEU A 89 19.20 -5.13 11.39
C LEU A 89 18.87 -4.29 10.16
N ALA A 90 17.61 -4.33 9.69
CA ALA A 90 17.13 -3.49 8.59
C ALA A 90 17.30 -2.00 8.91
N GLU A 91 16.85 -1.57 10.09
CA GLU A 91 16.96 -0.17 10.53
C GLU A 91 18.43 0.31 10.57
N ARG A 92 19.35 -0.55 11.02
CA ARG A 92 20.78 -0.23 11.10
C ARG A 92 21.50 -0.32 9.75
N ALA A 93 20.86 -0.82 8.69
CA ALA A 93 21.46 -1.03 7.38
C ALA A 93 21.54 0.25 6.52
N GLY A 94 21.55 1.45 7.12
CA GLY A 94 21.56 2.73 6.40
C GLY A 94 22.72 2.96 5.42
N ILE A 95 23.78 2.14 5.47
CA ILE A 95 24.86 2.15 4.47
C ILE A 95 24.44 1.53 3.12
N ASP A 96 23.35 0.76 3.07
CA ASP A 96 22.77 0.17 1.86
C ASP A 96 21.25 0.48 1.80
N PRO A 97 20.85 1.70 1.35
CA PRO A 97 19.44 2.08 1.26
C PRO A 97 18.60 1.15 0.37
N ALA A 98 19.20 0.58 -0.68
CA ALA A 98 18.52 -0.37 -1.57
C ALA A 98 18.18 -1.68 -0.83
N LEU A 99 19.03 -2.12 0.10
CA LEU A 99 18.72 -3.24 0.99
C LEU A 99 17.54 -2.90 1.92
N GLN A 100 17.52 -1.70 2.51
CA GLN A 100 16.42 -1.27 3.38
C GLN A 100 15.09 -1.25 2.62
N GLU A 101 15.06 -0.62 1.44
CA GLU A 101 13.88 -0.60 0.56
C GLU A 101 13.41 -2.02 0.21
N THR A 102 14.33 -2.92 -0.17
CA THR A 102 14.00 -4.31 -0.48
C THR A 102 13.37 -5.03 0.72
N MET A 103 13.91 -4.83 1.92
CA MET A 103 13.42 -5.46 3.15
C MET A 103 12.06 -4.89 3.57
N GLU A 104 11.89 -3.58 3.52
CA GLU A 104 10.62 -2.91 3.79
C GLU A 104 9.53 -3.39 2.84
N HIS A 105 9.86 -3.50 1.55
CA HIS A 105 8.94 -4.02 0.53
C HIS A 105 8.54 -5.47 0.80
N ALA A 106 9.51 -6.32 1.19
CA ALA A 106 9.25 -7.72 1.52
C ALA A 106 8.31 -7.87 2.74
N MET A 107 8.45 -7.00 3.75
CA MET A 107 7.60 -7.00 4.95
C MET A 107 6.13 -6.67 4.64
N ARG A 108 5.83 -5.87 3.61
CA ARG A 108 4.44 -5.40 3.32
C ARG A 108 3.43 -6.53 3.20
N SER A 109 3.85 -7.67 2.67
CA SER A 109 2.96 -8.82 2.48
C SER A 109 2.73 -9.67 3.74
N HIS A 110 3.39 -9.32 4.85
CA HIS A 110 3.33 -9.94 6.17
C HIS A 110 2.58 -9.07 7.20
N ILE A 111 2.28 -7.81 6.87
CA ILE A 111 1.59 -6.88 7.76
C ILE A 111 0.20 -7.42 8.13
N GLY A 112 -0.07 -7.47 9.44
CA GLY A 112 -1.30 -8.03 10.01
C GLY A 112 -1.40 -9.55 9.94
N ILE A 113 -0.37 -10.23 9.43
CA ILE A 113 -0.24 -11.70 9.45
C ILE A 113 0.71 -12.07 10.58
N ASP A 114 1.98 -11.72 10.46
CA ASP A 114 3.02 -11.99 11.45
C ASP A 114 3.98 -10.81 11.67
N VAL A 115 3.80 -9.73 10.91
CA VAL A 115 4.39 -8.40 11.13
C VAL A 115 3.33 -7.44 11.64
N ASP A 116 3.62 -6.75 12.75
CA ASP A 116 2.77 -5.73 13.35
C ASP A 116 2.79 -4.43 12.52
N ALA A 117 1.61 -3.84 12.27
CA ALA A 117 1.49 -2.65 11.44
C ALA A 117 2.11 -1.39 12.07
N ASP A 118 1.96 -1.20 13.39
CA ASP A 118 2.58 -0.07 14.10
C ASP A 118 4.09 -0.28 14.22
N GLY A 119 4.52 -1.53 14.47
CA GLY A 119 5.94 -1.91 14.49
C GLY A 119 6.63 -1.66 13.14
N TYR A 120 5.97 -2.03 12.03
CA TYR A 120 6.41 -1.77 10.67
C TYR A 120 6.49 -0.27 10.36
N ALA A 121 5.39 0.47 10.59
CA ALA A 121 5.32 1.90 10.34
C ALA A 121 6.43 2.67 11.09
N ALA A 122 6.68 2.31 12.35
CA ALA A 122 7.71 2.94 13.15
C ALA A 122 9.12 2.61 12.68
N LEU A 123 9.36 1.41 12.14
CA LEU A 123 10.62 1.05 11.50
C LEU A 123 10.86 1.91 10.26
N CYS A 124 9.88 2.01 9.35
CA CYS A 124 9.98 2.81 8.13
C CYS A 124 10.24 4.29 8.45
N ASP A 125 9.46 4.90 9.35
CA ASP A 125 9.66 6.32 9.70
C ASP A 125 11.05 6.59 10.31
N ARG A 126 11.61 5.64 11.07
CA ARG A 126 12.99 5.78 11.59
C ARG A 126 14.03 5.67 10.47
N ILE A 127 13.81 4.79 9.50
CA ILE A 127 14.68 4.67 8.33
C ILE A 127 14.62 5.94 7.49
N ASP A 128 13.43 6.42 7.13
CA ASP A 128 13.24 7.63 6.34
C ASP A 128 13.94 8.84 6.98
N VAL A 129 13.69 9.05 8.27
CA VAL A 129 14.30 10.16 9.01
C VAL A 129 15.82 10.01 9.11
N SER A 130 16.36 8.79 9.20
CA SER A 130 17.80 8.55 9.17
C SER A 130 18.45 8.98 7.85
N HIS A 131 17.69 8.96 6.74
CA HIS A 131 18.09 9.45 5.43
C HIS A 131 17.72 10.92 5.18
N GLY A 132 17.24 11.62 6.20
CA GLY A 132 16.78 13.01 6.10
C GLY A 132 15.48 13.19 5.32
N GLN A 133 14.74 12.10 5.09
CA GLN A 133 13.41 12.14 4.48
C GLN A 133 12.34 12.46 5.53
N PRO A 134 11.19 13.02 5.12
CA PRO A 134 10.03 13.11 6.00
C PRO A 134 9.55 11.71 6.38
N GLN A 135 8.87 11.62 7.52
CA GLN A 135 8.16 10.39 7.91
C GLN A 135 7.03 10.09 6.93
N GLU A 136 6.74 8.80 6.71
CA GLU A 136 5.61 8.33 5.90
C GLU A 136 4.35 8.12 6.77
N TYR A 137 4.46 7.49 7.93
CA TYR A 137 3.33 7.07 8.77
C TYR A 137 3.09 7.95 10.00
N GLY A 138 3.98 8.91 10.26
CA GLY A 138 3.87 9.88 11.36
C GLY A 138 3.98 9.28 12.76
N THR A 139 4.73 8.19 12.93
CA THR A 139 4.89 7.47 14.22
C THR A 139 5.85 8.15 15.19
N LEU A 140 6.77 8.99 14.72
CA LEU A 140 7.65 9.78 15.58
C LEU A 140 6.93 11.07 15.97
N LEU A 141 6.59 11.16 17.26
CA LEU A 141 5.81 12.24 17.83
C LEU A 141 6.66 13.08 18.78
N ALA A 142 6.30 14.35 18.90
CA ALA A 142 6.86 15.28 19.87
C ALA A 142 5.77 16.15 20.50
N LEU A 143 6.12 16.79 21.63
CA LEU A 143 5.32 17.86 22.20
C LEU A 143 5.80 19.22 21.69
N LYS A 144 4.90 19.97 21.08
CA LYS A 144 5.13 21.37 20.69
C LYS A 144 4.01 22.23 21.27
N ASP A 145 4.37 23.18 22.13
CA ASP A 145 3.42 24.08 22.81
C ASP A 145 2.28 23.32 23.53
N GLY A 146 2.61 22.18 24.15
CA GLY A 146 1.66 21.32 24.86
C GLY A 146 0.75 20.47 23.96
N LYS A 147 0.94 20.51 22.64
CA LYS A 147 0.23 19.68 21.66
C LYS A 147 1.12 18.56 21.13
N VAL A 148 0.54 17.38 20.96
CA VAL A 148 1.18 16.27 20.25
C VAL A 148 1.21 16.57 18.76
N VAL A 149 2.39 16.47 18.15
CA VAL A 149 2.62 16.68 16.73
C VAL A 149 3.56 15.60 16.19
N THR A 150 3.55 15.37 14.87
CA THR A 150 4.58 14.59 14.19
C THR A 150 5.90 15.37 14.15
N SER A 151 7.02 14.68 14.39
CA SER A 151 8.36 15.28 14.39
C SER A 151 9.43 14.26 13.97
N PRO A 152 10.07 14.42 12.78
CA PRO A 152 9.89 15.48 11.79
C PRO A 152 8.44 15.62 11.28
N PHE A 153 8.06 16.84 10.88
CA PHE A 153 6.68 17.11 10.49
C PHE A 153 6.31 16.36 9.21
N VAL A 154 5.17 15.67 9.25
CA VAL A 154 4.42 15.17 8.10
C VAL A 154 2.97 15.64 8.27
N THR A 155 2.29 15.94 7.17
CA THR A 155 0.88 16.33 7.23
C THR A 155 0.01 15.17 7.72
N THR A 156 -1.11 15.49 8.36
CA THR A 156 -2.04 14.45 8.82
C THR A 156 -2.72 13.73 7.65
N ALA A 157 -2.93 14.43 6.53
CA ALA A 157 -3.45 13.85 5.29
C ALA A 157 -2.50 12.79 4.71
N SER A 158 -1.25 13.15 4.41
CA SER A 158 -0.26 12.23 3.82
C SER A 158 -0.02 11.02 4.73
N ALA A 159 0.14 11.23 6.03
CA ALA A 159 0.29 10.13 6.97
C ALA A 159 -0.97 9.27 7.07
N THR A 160 -2.18 9.85 6.94
CA THR A 160 -3.43 9.09 7.01
C THR A 160 -3.55 8.11 5.86
N GLU A 161 -3.21 8.50 4.64
CA GLU A 161 -3.28 7.61 3.48
C GLU A 161 -2.34 6.40 3.64
N SER A 162 -1.06 6.64 3.98
CA SER A 162 -0.11 5.55 4.22
C SER A 162 -0.54 4.66 5.38
N ARG A 163 -1.02 5.24 6.50
CA ARG A 163 -1.54 4.49 7.65
C ARG A 163 -2.75 3.62 7.29
N ASP A 164 -3.71 4.19 6.57
CA ASP A 164 -4.93 3.49 6.14
C ASP A 164 -4.59 2.30 5.22
N SER A 165 -3.58 2.46 4.35
CA SER A 165 -3.13 1.40 3.44
C SER A 165 -2.70 0.13 4.18
N ILE A 166 -2.08 0.26 5.36
CA ILE A 166 -1.63 -0.85 6.20
C ILE A 166 -2.57 -1.17 7.38
N GLY A 167 -3.65 -0.41 7.54
CA GLY A 167 -4.72 -0.68 8.51
C GLY A 167 -4.56 -0.01 9.85
N LEU A 168 -3.69 0.98 9.92
CA LEU A 168 -3.59 1.85 11.07
C LEU A 168 -4.71 2.89 11.06
N SER A 169 -5.04 3.40 12.25
CA SER A 169 -5.98 4.50 12.42
C SER A 169 -5.48 5.76 11.70
N PHE A 170 -6.41 6.61 11.25
CA PHE A 170 -6.09 7.90 10.66
C PHE A 170 -5.24 8.74 11.63
N MET A 171 -4.38 9.59 11.08
CA MET A 171 -3.36 10.31 11.85
C MET A 171 -4.01 11.22 12.91
N ASP A 172 -5.11 11.89 12.58
CA ASP A 172 -5.84 12.75 13.54
C ASP A 172 -6.40 11.96 14.73
N ALA A 173 -6.92 10.75 14.48
CA ALA A 173 -7.40 9.87 15.53
C ALA A 173 -6.25 9.43 16.46
N ARG A 174 -5.08 9.10 15.89
CA ARG A 174 -3.89 8.75 16.66
C ARG A 174 -3.38 9.93 17.48
N LEU A 175 -3.27 11.13 16.91
CA LEU A 175 -2.85 12.33 17.66
C LEU A 175 -3.81 12.62 18.81
N ALA A 176 -5.13 12.49 18.60
CA ALA A 176 -6.14 12.68 19.62
C ALA A 176 -6.06 11.65 20.76
N GLU A 177 -5.81 10.38 20.42
CA GLU A 177 -5.58 9.30 21.37
C GLU A 177 -4.38 9.61 22.28
N VAL A 178 -3.22 9.89 21.68
CA VAL A 178 -1.98 10.22 22.42
C VAL A 178 -2.17 11.46 23.27
N GLN A 179 -2.80 12.50 22.72
CA GLN A 179 -3.09 13.73 23.45
C GLN A 179 -4.01 13.50 24.67
N THR A 180 -4.95 12.57 24.56
CA THR A 180 -5.86 12.18 25.66
C THR A 180 -5.10 11.43 26.73
N ALA A 181 -4.25 10.46 26.35
CA ALA A 181 -3.44 9.71 27.29
C ALA A 181 -2.43 10.60 28.05
N LEU A 182 -1.83 11.58 27.37
CA LEU A 182 -0.97 12.58 28.01
C LEU A 182 -1.72 13.42 29.04
N LYS A 183 -2.94 13.87 28.73
CA LYS A 183 -3.78 14.60 29.69
C LYS A 183 -4.16 13.75 30.90
N ALA A 184 -4.19 12.42 30.75
CA ALA A 184 -4.40 11.47 31.83
C ALA A 184 -3.12 11.19 32.65
N GLY A 185 -2.00 11.86 32.36
CA GLY A 185 -0.75 11.79 33.13
C GLY A 185 0.22 10.69 32.69
N GLN A 186 -0.03 10.02 31.57
CA GLN A 186 0.93 9.09 30.98
C GLN A 186 2.07 9.87 30.30
N SER A 187 3.25 9.24 30.15
CA SER A 187 4.39 9.86 29.47
C SER A 187 4.28 9.69 27.94
N LEU A 188 4.76 10.66 27.17
CA LEU A 188 4.76 10.55 25.70
C LEU A 188 5.55 9.33 25.25
N ASP A 189 6.70 9.08 25.87
CA ASP A 189 7.60 7.98 25.53
C ASP A 189 6.96 6.60 25.75
N ASP A 190 6.12 6.45 26.79
CA ASP A 190 5.43 5.18 27.04
C ASP A 190 4.24 4.99 26.08
N ILE A 191 3.44 6.03 25.84
CA ILE A 191 2.28 5.94 24.93
C ILE A 191 2.71 5.75 23.47
N ASN A 192 3.83 6.37 23.08
CA ASN A 192 4.34 6.34 21.73
C ASN A 192 5.43 5.29 21.50
N ARG A 193 5.67 4.40 22.47
CA ARG A 193 6.59 3.28 22.28
C ARG A 193 6.01 2.34 21.24
N ALA A 194 6.70 2.21 20.11
CA ALA A 194 6.34 1.25 19.08
C ALA A 194 6.36 -0.19 19.64
N PRO A 195 5.40 -1.05 19.27
CA PRO A 195 5.47 -2.47 19.57
C PRO A 195 6.64 -3.14 18.83
N PRO A 196 7.01 -4.38 19.19
CA PRO A 196 7.92 -5.18 18.38
C PRO A 196 7.42 -5.33 16.94
N LEU A 197 8.34 -5.55 16.00
CA LEU A 197 7.98 -5.78 14.60
C LEU A 197 7.15 -7.06 14.44
N SER A 198 7.46 -8.09 15.24
CA SER A 198 6.74 -9.35 15.24
C SER A 198 5.43 -9.30 16.02
N MET A 199 4.38 -9.87 15.45
CA MET A 199 3.12 -10.13 16.16
C MET A 199 2.86 -11.62 16.35
N ALA A 200 1.85 -11.95 17.15
CA ALA A 200 1.35 -13.33 17.19
C ALA A 200 0.74 -13.66 15.82
N PRO A 201 1.15 -14.76 15.16
CA PRO A 201 0.71 -15.03 13.79
C PRO A 201 -0.81 -15.21 13.66
N GLN A 202 -1.37 -14.56 12.64
CA GLN A 202 -2.75 -14.65 12.17
C GLN A 202 -2.74 -15.12 10.72
N TRP A 203 -2.57 -16.43 10.52
CA TRP A 203 -2.42 -16.99 9.18
C TRP A 203 -3.72 -16.84 8.36
N PRO A 204 -3.64 -16.39 7.10
CA PRO A 204 -4.79 -16.31 6.22
C PRO A 204 -5.47 -17.67 6.07
N SER A 205 -6.80 -17.72 6.15
CA SER A 205 -7.55 -18.98 6.05
C SER A 205 -7.59 -19.58 4.64
N GLU A 206 -7.31 -18.77 3.61
CA GLU A 206 -7.32 -19.15 2.20
C GLU A 206 -5.97 -18.85 1.53
N PRO A 207 -4.87 -19.53 1.92
CA PRO A 207 -3.53 -19.24 1.41
C PRO A 207 -3.40 -19.46 -0.12
N ALA A 208 -4.16 -20.40 -0.68
CA ALA A 208 -4.22 -20.63 -2.12
C ALA A 208 -4.88 -19.45 -2.86
N LEU A 209 -5.99 -18.90 -2.34
CA LEU A 209 -6.64 -17.73 -2.92
C LEU A 209 -5.76 -16.48 -2.77
N ARG A 210 -5.06 -16.34 -1.64
CA ARG A 210 -4.05 -15.28 -1.43
C ARG A 210 -2.96 -15.32 -2.49
N GLN A 211 -2.42 -16.50 -2.77
CA GLN A 211 -1.41 -16.71 -3.82
C GLN A 211 -1.98 -16.33 -5.18
N GLU A 212 -3.17 -16.83 -5.50
CA GLU A 212 -3.84 -16.58 -6.78
C GLU A 212 -4.06 -15.08 -7.03
N LEU A 213 -4.64 -14.35 -6.07
CA LEU A 213 -4.89 -12.91 -6.19
C LEU A 213 -3.61 -12.12 -6.42
N ARG A 214 -2.51 -12.51 -5.76
CA ARG A 214 -1.19 -11.91 -5.99
C ARG A 214 -0.68 -12.18 -7.39
N ASP A 215 -0.82 -13.41 -7.88
CA ASP A 215 -0.31 -13.78 -9.21
C ASP A 215 -1.12 -13.11 -10.32
N MET A 216 -2.46 -13.01 -10.14
CA MET A 216 -3.33 -12.19 -10.99
C MET A 216 -2.86 -10.74 -11.00
N PHE A 217 -2.65 -10.13 -9.83
CA PHE A 217 -2.16 -8.76 -9.73
C PHE A 217 -0.77 -8.58 -10.38
N LYS A 218 0.15 -9.52 -10.22
CA LYS A 218 1.46 -9.47 -10.90
C LYS A 218 1.33 -9.50 -12.41
N ALA A 219 0.51 -10.40 -12.94
CA ALA A 219 0.28 -10.52 -14.38
C ALA A 219 -0.39 -9.27 -14.94
N ASP A 220 -1.34 -8.70 -14.21
CA ASP A 220 -2.00 -7.43 -14.49
C ASP A 220 -1.00 -6.28 -14.63
N GLN A 221 -0.20 -6.06 -13.58
CA GLN A 221 0.77 -4.97 -13.55
C GLN A 221 1.88 -5.14 -14.60
N ALA A 222 2.26 -6.37 -14.93
CA ALA A 222 3.25 -6.65 -15.96
C ALA A 222 2.79 -6.20 -17.35
N VAL A 223 1.54 -6.52 -17.76
CA VAL A 223 1.05 -6.11 -19.08
C VAL A 223 0.78 -4.61 -19.16
N ARG A 224 0.32 -3.98 -18.07
CA ARG A 224 0.11 -2.52 -18.01
C ARG A 224 1.43 -1.77 -18.09
N ARG A 225 2.46 -2.21 -17.35
CA ARG A 225 3.81 -1.63 -17.44
C ARG A 225 4.34 -1.72 -18.86
N SER A 226 4.25 -2.89 -19.50
CA SER A 226 4.66 -3.07 -20.89
C SER A 226 3.90 -2.14 -21.85
N PHE A 227 2.61 -1.90 -21.60
CA PHE A 227 1.83 -0.97 -22.41
C PHE A 227 2.27 0.49 -22.23
N VAL A 228 2.53 0.92 -20.99
CA VAL A 228 3.10 2.25 -20.69
C VAL A 228 4.46 2.43 -21.36
N GLU A 229 5.38 1.47 -21.18
CA GLU A 229 6.72 1.46 -21.79
C GLU A 229 6.67 1.48 -23.32
N SER A 230 5.60 0.95 -23.93
CA SER A 230 5.39 0.99 -25.38
C SER A 230 4.92 2.36 -25.91
N GLY A 231 4.70 3.34 -25.03
CA GLY A 231 4.13 4.64 -25.33
C GLY A 231 2.61 4.61 -25.54
N MET A 232 1.92 3.62 -24.95
CA MET A 232 0.46 3.49 -24.96
C MET A 232 -0.18 3.53 -26.36
N LYS A 233 0.48 2.91 -27.35
CA LYS A 233 0.04 2.91 -28.74
C LYS A 233 -1.29 2.15 -28.89
N GLN A 234 -2.28 2.81 -29.49
CA GLN A 234 -3.55 2.19 -29.84
C GLN A 234 -3.34 1.04 -30.84
N ASP A 235 -4.19 0.02 -30.75
CA ASP A 235 -4.18 -1.21 -31.53
C ASP A 235 -2.85 -2.00 -31.47
N SER A 236 -2.02 -1.74 -30.45
CA SER A 236 -0.76 -2.45 -30.24
C SER A 236 -0.98 -3.85 -29.63
N PRO A 237 -0.02 -4.79 -29.82
CA PRO A 237 -0.03 -6.07 -29.10
C PRO A 237 -0.10 -5.91 -27.58
N GLN A 238 0.50 -4.84 -27.02
CA GLN A 238 0.48 -4.53 -25.60
C GLN A 238 -0.91 -4.09 -25.12
N GLN A 239 -1.61 -3.23 -25.87
CA GLN A 239 -3.00 -2.89 -25.57
C GLN A 239 -3.89 -4.14 -25.65
N LYS A 240 -3.68 -4.99 -26.65
CA LYS A 240 -4.41 -6.25 -26.78
C LYS A 240 -4.14 -7.17 -25.59
N ALA A 241 -2.91 -7.24 -25.09
CA ALA A 241 -2.56 -8.03 -23.90
C ALA A 241 -3.28 -7.52 -22.64
N VAL A 242 -3.43 -6.20 -22.48
CA VAL A 242 -4.24 -5.59 -21.40
C VAL A 242 -5.71 -6.02 -21.53
N ILE A 243 -6.31 -5.86 -22.71
CA ILE A 243 -7.71 -6.25 -22.94
C ILE A 243 -7.93 -7.75 -22.68
N ASP A 244 -7.02 -8.60 -23.18
CA ASP A 244 -7.12 -10.05 -23.03
C ASP A 244 -6.93 -10.50 -21.58
N ILE A 245 -6.13 -9.79 -20.76
CA ILE A 245 -5.98 -10.10 -19.33
C ILE A 245 -7.18 -9.61 -18.51
N ASP A 246 -7.71 -8.42 -18.82
CA ASP A 246 -8.88 -7.85 -18.14
C ASP A 246 -10.07 -8.78 -18.28
N ALA A 247 -10.34 -9.28 -19.50
CA ALA A 247 -11.41 -10.24 -19.73
C ALA A 247 -11.28 -11.52 -18.89
N LYS A 248 -10.06 -12.03 -18.69
CA LYS A 248 -9.81 -13.23 -17.85
C LYS A 248 -10.00 -12.92 -16.37
N HIS A 249 -9.47 -11.79 -15.91
CA HIS A 249 -9.56 -11.37 -14.52
C HIS A 249 -11.00 -11.06 -14.11
N ILE A 250 -11.80 -10.42 -14.96
CA ILE A 250 -13.21 -10.12 -14.70
C ILE A 250 -14.01 -11.42 -14.47
N GLU A 251 -13.84 -12.43 -15.32
CA GLU A 251 -14.51 -13.73 -15.14
C GLU A 251 -14.03 -14.45 -13.87
N ARG A 252 -12.73 -14.33 -13.55
CA ARG A 252 -12.22 -14.92 -12.31
C ARG A 252 -12.72 -14.18 -11.07
N VAL A 253 -12.77 -12.85 -11.08
CA VAL A 253 -13.35 -12.00 -10.03
C VAL A 253 -14.78 -12.42 -9.75
N ARG A 254 -15.62 -12.64 -10.79
CA ARG A 254 -16.98 -13.15 -10.63
C ARG A 254 -17.01 -14.48 -9.86
N THR A 255 -16.18 -15.43 -10.29
CA THR A 255 -16.11 -16.75 -9.65
C THR A 255 -15.65 -16.65 -8.19
N ILE A 256 -14.69 -15.78 -7.89
CA ILE A 256 -14.23 -15.52 -6.51
C ILE A 256 -15.37 -14.95 -5.67
N LEU A 257 -16.10 -13.95 -6.18
CA LEU A 257 -17.24 -13.37 -5.46
C LEU A 257 -18.37 -14.39 -5.20
N ASP A 258 -18.62 -15.32 -6.13
CA ASP A 258 -19.62 -16.36 -5.97
C ASP A 258 -19.24 -17.40 -4.91
N GLN A 259 -17.95 -17.72 -4.81
CA GLN A 259 -17.47 -18.73 -3.88
C GLN A 259 -17.17 -18.17 -2.47
N TYR A 260 -16.63 -16.95 -2.40
CA TYR A 260 -16.03 -16.39 -1.20
C TYR A 260 -16.66 -15.08 -0.74
N GLY A 261 -17.52 -14.46 -1.54
CA GLY A 261 -17.82 -13.04 -1.40
C GLY A 261 -16.60 -12.18 -1.70
N PHE A 262 -16.52 -10.96 -1.16
CA PHE A 262 -15.29 -10.17 -1.26
C PHE A 262 -14.25 -10.70 -0.27
N PRO A 263 -13.07 -11.19 -0.71
CA PRO A 263 -12.07 -11.77 0.18
C PRO A 263 -11.60 -10.78 1.24
N SER A 264 -11.75 -11.13 2.52
CA SER A 264 -11.33 -10.29 3.65
C SER A 264 -9.85 -10.48 4.01
N PRO A 265 -9.24 -9.57 4.80
CA PRO A 265 -7.86 -9.76 5.26
C PRO A 265 -7.64 -11.05 6.05
N ALA A 266 -8.64 -11.52 6.81
CA ALA A 266 -8.54 -12.80 7.51
C ALA A 266 -8.43 -14.00 6.55
N MET A 267 -8.95 -13.88 5.32
CA MET A 267 -8.89 -14.94 4.31
C MET A 267 -7.62 -14.89 3.51
N VAL A 268 -7.22 -13.68 3.05
CA VAL A 268 -6.18 -13.53 2.02
C VAL A 268 -5.07 -12.54 2.39
N GLY A 269 -5.07 -12.03 3.62
CA GLY A 269 -4.25 -10.89 4.03
C GLY A 269 -4.74 -9.58 3.41
N ARG A 270 -4.31 -8.46 3.99
CA ARG A 270 -4.70 -7.11 3.56
C ARG A 270 -4.35 -6.85 2.09
N ASN A 271 -3.15 -7.23 1.66
CA ASN A 271 -2.75 -7.09 0.25
C ASN A 271 -3.64 -7.91 -0.67
N GLY A 272 -4.07 -9.12 -0.26
CA GLY A 272 -5.00 -9.93 -1.06
C GLY A 272 -6.34 -9.23 -1.29
N SER A 273 -6.90 -8.62 -0.25
CA SER A 273 -8.12 -7.81 -0.37
C SER A 273 -7.92 -6.58 -1.26
N ALA A 274 -6.78 -5.90 -1.16
CA ALA A 274 -6.45 -4.78 -2.02
C ALA A 274 -6.27 -5.20 -3.50
N TYR A 275 -5.58 -6.31 -3.76
CA TYR A 275 -5.44 -6.88 -5.11
C TYR A 275 -6.79 -7.19 -5.72
N MET A 276 -7.73 -7.77 -4.96
CA MET A 276 -9.08 -8.02 -5.44
C MET A 276 -9.78 -6.74 -5.90
N LEU A 277 -9.68 -5.65 -5.12
CA LEU A 277 -10.31 -4.37 -5.48
C LEU A 277 -9.65 -3.74 -6.72
N LEU A 278 -8.32 -3.78 -6.80
CA LEU A 278 -7.58 -3.27 -7.97
C LEU A 278 -7.88 -4.06 -9.24
N LEU A 279 -7.95 -5.39 -9.16
CA LEU A 279 -8.34 -6.22 -10.31
C LEU A 279 -9.78 -5.91 -10.74
N ALA A 280 -10.66 -5.63 -9.79
CA ALA A 280 -12.04 -5.25 -10.07
C ALA A 280 -12.18 -3.85 -10.68
N ASP A 281 -11.26 -2.91 -10.42
CA ASP A 281 -11.26 -1.54 -10.98
C ASP A 281 -11.31 -1.51 -12.53
N HIS A 282 -10.95 -2.63 -13.17
CA HIS A 282 -10.98 -2.82 -14.61
C HIS A 282 -12.33 -3.36 -15.15
N ILE A 283 -13.35 -3.54 -14.32
CA ILE A 283 -14.71 -3.89 -14.77
C ILE A 283 -15.39 -2.64 -15.35
N GLU A 284 -15.16 -2.39 -16.64
CA GLU A 284 -15.66 -1.16 -17.28
C GLU A 284 -17.09 -1.28 -17.84
N ASN A 285 -17.54 -2.48 -18.19
CA ASN A 285 -18.80 -2.70 -18.93
C ASN A 285 -19.76 -3.69 -18.24
N ASP A 286 -19.63 -3.89 -16.93
CA ASP A 286 -20.54 -4.73 -16.13
C ASP A 286 -20.90 -4.04 -14.80
N ASP A 287 -21.94 -3.21 -14.86
CA ASP A 287 -22.44 -2.43 -13.72
C ASP A 287 -22.95 -3.32 -12.57
N VAL A 288 -23.47 -4.50 -12.89
CA VAL A 288 -24.01 -5.42 -11.89
C VAL A 288 -22.87 -6.04 -11.09
N LEU A 289 -21.81 -6.47 -11.77
CA LEU A 289 -20.64 -7.04 -11.11
C LEU A 289 -19.89 -5.98 -10.29
N MET A 290 -19.63 -4.79 -10.86
CA MET A 290 -18.96 -3.71 -10.13
C MET A 290 -19.80 -3.22 -8.93
N GLY A 291 -21.13 -3.09 -9.10
CA GLY A 291 -22.02 -2.78 -7.99
C GLY A 291 -21.91 -3.78 -6.84
N ARG A 292 -21.85 -5.08 -7.15
CA ARG A 292 -21.63 -6.14 -6.16
C ARG A 292 -20.25 -6.08 -5.51
N VAL A 293 -19.19 -5.74 -6.25
CA VAL A 293 -17.85 -5.51 -5.67
C VAL A 293 -17.89 -4.39 -4.64
N LEU A 294 -18.48 -3.24 -5.00
CA LEU A 294 -18.55 -2.07 -4.12
C LEU A 294 -19.44 -2.30 -2.90
N GLU A 295 -20.53 -3.06 -3.05
CA GLU A 295 -21.41 -3.45 -1.94
C GLU A 295 -20.67 -4.37 -0.94
N LEU A 296 -20.00 -5.42 -1.45
CA LEU A 296 -19.34 -6.41 -0.59
C LEU A 296 -18.04 -5.89 0.04
N SER A 297 -17.34 -4.95 -0.59
CA SER A 297 -16.12 -4.36 -0.04
C SER A 297 -16.38 -3.22 0.96
N ARG A 298 -17.54 -2.56 0.90
CA ARG A 298 -17.87 -1.44 1.80
C ARG A 298 -17.75 -1.76 3.30
N PRO A 299 -18.28 -2.90 3.82
CA PRO A 299 -18.13 -3.23 5.23
C PRO A 299 -16.68 -3.46 5.69
N LEU A 300 -15.77 -3.77 4.75
CA LEU A 300 -14.35 -3.91 5.07
C LEU A 300 -13.72 -2.52 5.21
N VAL A 301 -14.10 -1.58 4.36
CA VAL A 301 -13.68 -0.17 4.49
C VAL A 301 -14.16 0.41 5.82
N ASP A 302 -15.44 0.24 6.16
CA ASP A 302 -16.02 0.75 7.42
C ASP A 302 -15.33 0.18 8.69
N LYS A 303 -14.64 -0.96 8.56
CA LYS A 303 -13.86 -1.60 9.64
C LYS A 303 -12.36 -1.34 9.53
N SER A 304 -11.93 -0.44 8.64
CA SER A 304 -10.52 -0.21 8.32
C SER A 304 -9.78 -1.51 7.97
N GLN A 305 -10.42 -2.42 7.23
CA GLN A 305 -9.87 -3.68 6.73
C GLN A 305 -9.51 -3.62 5.23
N LEU A 306 -9.94 -2.57 4.55
CA LEU A 306 -9.60 -2.23 3.17
C LEU A 306 -9.38 -0.72 3.11
N SER A 307 -8.47 -0.25 2.26
CA SER A 307 -8.19 1.18 2.19
C SER A 307 -9.40 1.98 1.73
N HIS A 308 -9.66 3.06 2.46
CA HIS A 308 -10.69 4.06 2.17
C HIS A 308 -10.38 4.79 0.87
N ALA A 309 -9.15 5.31 0.71
CA ALA A 309 -8.74 6.04 -0.50
C ALA A 309 -8.84 5.18 -1.76
N LEU A 310 -8.39 3.91 -1.69
CA LEU A 310 -8.54 2.96 -2.79
C LEU A 310 -10.03 2.72 -3.13
N TYR A 311 -10.89 2.50 -2.13
CA TYR A 311 -12.33 2.33 -2.37
C TYR A 311 -12.97 3.57 -3.00
N ALA A 312 -12.66 4.77 -2.49
CA ALA A 312 -13.14 6.04 -3.05
C ALA A 312 -12.77 6.18 -4.53
N THR A 313 -11.54 5.78 -4.88
CA THR A 313 -11.05 5.81 -6.25
C THR A 313 -11.88 4.91 -7.17
N VAL A 314 -12.09 3.65 -6.78
CA VAL A 314 -12.86 2.69 -7.60
C VAL A 314 -14.31 3.15 -7.75
N VAL A 315 -14.92 3.70 -6.69
CA VAL A 315 -16.28 4.29 -6.77
C VAL A 315 -16.34 5.41 -7.81
N ASP A 316 -15.42 6.36 -7.74
CA ASP A 316 -15.40 7.50 -8.66
C ASP A 316 -15.10 7.06 -10.10
N ARG A 317 -14.18 6.12 -10.30
CA ARG A 317 -13.91 5.54 -11.62
C ARG A 317 -15.16 4.89 -12.20
N HIS A 318 -15.87 4.09 -11.42
CA HIS A 318 -17.12 3.46 -11.84
C HIS A 318 -18.19 4.49 -12.24
N LEU A 319 -18.37 5.55 -11.45
CA LEU A 319 -19.32 6.62 -11.76
C LEU A 319 -18.96 7.36 -13.06
N VAL A 320 -17.69 7.69 -13.25
CA VAL A 320 -17.21 8.39 -14.44
C VAL A 320 -17.39 7.55 -15.70
N LEU A 321 -17.13 6.24 -15.64
CA LEU A 321 -17.39 5.32 -16.76
C LEU A 321 -18.86 5.25 -17.14
N GLN A 322 -19.77 5.50 -16.18
CA GLN A 322 -21.21 5.63 -16.41
C GLN A 322 -21.65 7.04 -16.83
N HIS A 323 -20.71 7.96 -17.10
CA HIS A 323 -20.97 9.37 -17.35
C HIS A 323 -21.73 10.07 -16.22
N LYS A 324 -21.57 9.60 -14.98
CA LYS A 324 -22.12 10.22 -13.78
C LYS A 324 -21.06 11.09 -13.10
N PRO A 325 -21.48 12.14 -12.38
CA PRO A 325 -20.57 12.91 -11.57
C PRO A 325 -19.96 12.04 -10.46
N GLN A 326 -18.65 12.19 -10.25
CA GLN A 326 -17.91 11.52 -9.18
C GLN A 326 -18.26 12.08 -7.79
N ILE A 327 -17.92 11.35 -6.73
CA ILE A 327 -18.25 11.72 -5.33
C ILE A 327 -17.03 12.32 -4.61
N TYR A 328 -15.86 11.73 -4.81
CA TYR A 328 -14.65 12.00 -4.02
C TYR A 328 -13.57 12.79 -4.76
N GLY A 329 -13.77 13.06 -6.06
CA GLY A 329 -12.87 13.90 -6.86
C GLY A 329 -11.56 13.19 -7.23
N THR A 330 -11.54 11.86 -7.33
CA THR A 330 -10.30 11.11 -7.60
C THR A 330 -9.97 10.97 -9.10
N GLN A 331 -10.87 11.40 -9.99
CA GLN A 331 -10.71 11.26 -11.44
C GLN A 331 -10.51 12.63 -12.08
N ALA A 332 -9.41 12.78 -12.81
CA ALA A 332 -9.03 13.99 -13.51
C ALA A 332 -8.69 13.69 -14.99
N THR A 333 -8.73 14.73 -15.82
CA THR A 333 -8.24 14.71 -17.20
C THR A 333 -7.06 15.67 -17.34
N LEU A 334 -6.14 15.38 -18.25
CA LEU A 334 -4.99 16.24 -18.51
C LEU A 334 -5.36 17.32 -19.55
N THR A 335 -5.32 18.58 -19.15
CA THR A 335 -5.55 19.73 -20.02
C THR A 335 -4.34 20.67 -19.95
N ASN A 336 -3.65 20.87 -21.07
CA ASN A 336 -2.46 21.73 -21.17
C ASN A 336 -1.34 21.39 -20.16
N GLY A 337 -1.17 20.10 -19.83
CA GLY A 337 -0.18 19.66 -18.85
C GLY A 337 -0.60 19.80 -17.39
N HIS A 338 -1.88 20.13 -17.15
CA HIS A 338 -2.47 20.23 -15.82
C HIS A 338 -3.66 19.28 -15.64
N SER A 339 -3.77 18.73 -14.44
CA SER A 339 -4.82 17.83 -14.00
C SER A 339 -6.06 18.65 -13.68
N VAL A 340 -7.11 18.42 -14.45
CA VAL A 340 -8.41 19.08 -14.28
C VAL A 340 -9.41 18.04 -13.82
N PRO A 341 -10.04 18.20 -12.64
CA PRO A 341 -10.98 17.23 -12.12
C PRO A 341 -12.20 17.08 -13.05
N LEU A 342 -12.69 15.85 -13.19
CA LEU A 342 -13.93 15.57 -13.91
C LEU A 342 -15.15 16.03 -13.09
N PRO A 343 -16.34 16.18 -13.72
CA PRO A 343 -17.55 16.63 -13.02
C PRO A 343 -17.85 15.82 -11.76
N MET A 344 -18.21 16.50 -10.67
CA MET A 344 -18.48 15.88 -9.37
C MET A 344 -19.74 16.42 -8.73
N VAL A 345 -20.32 15.64 -7.82
CA VAL A 345 -21.47 16.07 -7.02
C VAL A 345 -20.99 17.03 -5.95
N ASP A 346 -21.74 18.12 -5.75
CA ASP A 346 -21.56 19.04 -4.63
C ASP A 346 -20.08 19.34 -4.29
N PRO A 347 -19.38 20.11 -5.14
CA PRO A 347 -17.98 20.48 -4.91
C PRO A 347 -17.77 21.23 -3.59
N THR A 348 -18.80 21.92 -3.07
CA THR A 348 -18.70 22.70 -1.83
C THR A 348 -18.46 21.86 -0.59
N HIS A 349 -18.84 20.57 -0.63
CA HIS A 349 -18.63 19.62 0.46
C HIS A 349 -17.63 18.51 0.10
N LEU A 350 -16.82 18.68 -0.95
CA LEU A 350 -15.84 17.69 -1.40
C LEU A 350 -14.83 17.36 -0.30
N GLU A 351 -14.20 18.38 0.29
CA GLU A 351 -13.14 18.22 1.28
C GLU A 351 -13.59 17.42 2.51
N ALA A 352 -14.84 17.59 2.95
CA ALA A 352 -15.39 16.80 4.04
C ALA A 352 -15.51 15.30 3.68
N ARG A 353 -15.87 14.99 2.43
CA ARG A 353 -15.93 13.61 1.93
C ARG A 353 -14.53 13.03 1.73
N ARG A 354 -13.58 13.82 1.25
CA ARG A 354 -12.18 13.42 1.09
C ARG A 354 -11.55 13.07 2.43
N ALA A 355 -11.69 13.96 3.42
CA ALA A 355 -11.20 13.74 4.78
C ALA A 355 -11.84 12.51 5.45
N ALA A 356 -13.15 12.27 5.24
CA ALA A 356 -13.82 11.08 5.75
C ALA A 356 -13.28 9.77 5.16
N MET A 357 -12.69 9.82 3.97
CA MET A 357 -12.04 8.68 3.31
C MET A 357 -10.51 8.69 3.48
N GLY A 358 -9.99 9.54 4.37
CA GLY A 358 -8.56 9.61 4.64
C GLY A 358 -7.70 10.13 3.48
N MET A 359 -8.33 10.82 2.52
CA MET A 359 -7.62 11.41 1.38
C MET A 359 -7.20 12.84 1.67
N GLU A 360 -6.10 13.25 1.08
CA GLU A 360 -5.62 14.63 1.09
C GLU A 360 -6.58 15.61 0.41
N PRO A 361 -6.42 16.93 0.63
CA PRO A 361 -7.21 17.94 -0.08
C PRO A 361 -7.10 17.82 -1.60
N GLU A 362 -8.15 18.17 -2.35
CA GLU A 362 -8.14 18.04 -3.82
C GLU A 362 -7.00 18.87 -4.46
N ALA A 363 -6.72 20.05 -3.92
CA ALA A 363 -5.68 20.93 -4.44
C ALA A 363 -4.27 20.32 -4.33
N ASP A 364 -3.99 19.60 -3.26
CA ASP A 364 -2.70 18.92 -3.04
C ASP A 364 -2.59 17.73 -4.00
N TYR A 365 -3.64 16.91 -4.08
CA TYR A 365 -3.75 15.79 -5.02
C TYR A 365 -3.53 16.18 -6.50
N LEU A 366 -4.19 17.25 -6.96
CA LEU A 366 -4.03 17.71 -8.34
C LEU A 366 -2.62 18.24 -8.62
N LYS A 367 -1.98 18.84 -7.62
CA LYS A 367 -0.60 19.31 -7.71
C LYS A 367 0.37 18.13 -7.83
N GLU A 368 0.19 17.08 -7.04
CA GLU A 368 1.03 15.87 -7.10
C GLU A 368 0.90 15.17 -8.46
N ASN A 369 -0.32 15.06 -9.00
CA ASN A 369 -0.54 14.54 -10.36
C ASN A 369 0.20 15.37 -11.42
N ASP A 370 0.17 16.70 -11.34
CA ASP A 370 0.88 17.59 -12.27
C ASP A 370 2.39 17.37 -12.23
N GLU A 371 2.96 17.22 -11.03
CA GLU A 371 4.38 16.95 -10.83
C GLU A 371 4.79 15.58 -11.42
N ALA A 372 3.98 14.55 -11.22
CA ALA A 372 4.20 13.21 -11.78
C ALA A 372 4.20 13.23 -13.32
N TYR A 373 3.22 13.89 -13.94
CA TYR A 373 3.18 14.01 -15.41
C TYR A 373 4.37 14.77 -15.98
N GLN A 374 4.83 15.80 -15.29
CA GLN A 374 6.01 16.55 -15.71
C GLN A 374 7.27 15.67 -15.66
N ALA A 375 7.46 14.89 -14.60
CA ALA A 375 8.59 13.98 -14.45
C ALA A 375 8.67 12.93 -15.57
N ASP A 376 7.54 12.28 -15.91
CA ASP A 376 7.44 11.30 -17.00
C ASP A 376 7.74 11.94 -18.36
N SER A 377 7.26 13.16 -18.60
CA SER A 377 7.48 13.90 -19.85
C SER A 377 8.95 14.27 -20.08
N THR A 378 9.73 14.41 -19.01
CA THR A 378 11.19 14.65 -19.07
C THR A 378 11.99 13.38 -19.27
N GLN A 379 11.57 12.25 -18.70
CA GLN A 379 12.25 10.96 -18.91
C GLN A 379 12.07 10.41 -20.34
N SER A 380 10.92 10.67 -20.99
CA SER A 380 10.68 10.27 -22.38
C SER A 380 11.48 11.07 -23.43
N LYS A 381 12.26 12.10 -23.03
CA LYS A 381 13.04 12.97 -23.94
C LYS A 381 14.54 12.67 -23.96
N HIS A 382 15.00 11.66 -23.24
CA HIS A 382 16.37 11.14 -23.25
C HIS A 382 16.39 9.68 -23.70
#